data_AF-A0A2T3L5C7-F1
#
_entry.id   AF-A0A2T3L5C7-F1
#
_cell.length_a   1.000
_cell.length_b   1.000
_cell.length_c   1.000
_cell.angle_alpha   90.00
_cell.angle_beta   90.00
_cell.angle_gamma   90.00
#
_symmetry.space_group_name_H-M   'P 1'
#
loop_
_entity.id
_entity.type
_entity.pdbx_description
1 polymer ?
#
loop_
_entity_poly.entity_id
_entity_poly.type
_entity_poly.pdbx_seq_one_letter_code
_entity_poly.pdbx_strand_id
1 'polypeptide(L)'
;MSIALYSEIWLNSMPMIEDEGSVGIGASSAAKGRLLASIQLLSPQSDALYQGIKVKQIVLKNAEQQWLLTANDDNDFDVHIMEQSYLQNSVGENGESYQSGVEFMLRDGPSWAPESVVDVMVTLVKSGKEYTITQRDVMVNQVF
;
A
#
# COMPACT_ATOMS: atom_id res chain seq x y z
N MET A 1 5.76 5.98 21.48
CA MET A 1 5.58 4.85 20.56
C MET A 1 5.82 5.38 19.16
N SER A 2 6.92 4.95 18.54
CA SER A 2 7.24 5.28 17.16
C SER A 2 6.65 4.21 16.25
N ILE A 3 5.91 4.64 15.22
CA ILE A 3 5.48 3.78 14.12
C ILE A 3 6.08 4.44 12.88
N ALA A 4 6.91 3.70 12.15
CA ALA A 4 7.42 4.11 10.88
C ALA A 4 6.52 3.56 9.77
N LEU A 5 6.39 4.32 8.69
CA LEU A 5 5.77 3.86 7.46
C LEU A 5 6.89 3.57 6.47
N TYR A 6 6.84 2.37 5.91
CA TYR A 6 7.66 1.93 4.81
C TYR A 6 6.73 1.50 3.68
N SER A 7 6.55 2.34 2.68
CA SER A 7 5.71 2.02 1.52
C SER A 7 6.55 1.68 0.30
N GLU A 8 6.18 0.60 -0.38
CA GLU A 8 6.65 0.27 -1.72
C GLU A 8 5.45 0.22 -2.66
N ILE A 9 5.54 0.95 -3.78
CA ILE A 9 4.48 1.01 -4.76
C ILE A 9 4.98 0.41 -6.05
N TRP A 10 4.26 -0.58 -6.59
CA TRP A 10 4.62 -1.21 -7.85
C TRP A 10 3.46 -1.29 -8.84
N LEU A 11 3.79 -1.16 -10.12
CA LEU A 11 2.90 -1.46 -11.22
C LEU A 11 3.22 -2.88 -11.65
N ASN A 12 2.33 -3.81 -11.34
CA ASN A 12 2.35 -5.10 -12.01
C ASN A 12 1.82 -4.89 -13.42
N SER A 13 2.72 -4.89 -14.41
CA SER A 13 2.31 -5.09 -15.80
C SER A 13 1.96 -6.56 -15.98
N MET A 14 0.82 -7.01 -15.45
CA MET A 14 0.25 -8.25 -15.96
C MET A 14 0.04 -8.05 -17.46
N PRO A 15 0.63 -8.87 -18.35
CA PRO A 15 0.32 -8.80 -19.77
C PRO A 15 -1.18 -9.03 -19.89
N MET A 16 -1.89 -8.03 -20.41
CA MET A 16 -3.25 -8.22 -20.85
C MET A 16 -3.19 -9.29 -21.94
N ILE A 17 -3.70 -10.49 -21.66
CA ILE A 17 -4.17 -11.35 -22.74
C ILE A 17 -5.42 -10.62 -23.25
N GLU A 18 -5.23 -9.76 -24.25
CA GLU A 18 -6.34 -9.42 -25.12
C GLU A 18 -6.80 -10.75 -25.71
N ASP A 19 -7.98 -11.21 -25.29
CA ASP A 19 -8.61 -12.34 -25.95
C ASP A 19 -8.84 -11.88 -27.40
N GLU A 20 -8.07 -12.40 -28.36
CA GLU A 20 -8.08 -12.06 -29.80
C GLU A 20 -9.42 -12.49 -30.47
N GLY A 21 -10.55 -12.07 -29.91
CA GLY A 21 -11.89 -12.44 -30.37
C GLY A 21 -12.98 -11.43 -30.02
N SER A 22 -12.73 -10.47 -29.14
CA SER A 22 -13.75 -9.49 -28.72
C SER A 22 -13.49 -8.09 -29.28
N VAL A 23 -13.34 -7.99 -30.61
CA VAL A 23 -13.51 -6.70 -31.33
C VAL A 23 -15.01 -6.42 -31.42
N GLY A 24 -15.63 -6.16 -30.26
CA GLY A 24 -17.00 -5.69 -30.14
C GLY A 24 -17.00 -4.18 -29.90
N ILE A 25 -17.71 -3.45 -30.75
CA ILE A 25 -17.94 -2.01 -30.63
C ILE A 25 -18.45 -1.72 -29.21
N GLY A 26 -17.62 -1.09 -28.39
CA GLY A 26 -17.86 -0.89 -26.96
C GLY A 26 -16.74 -1.35 -26.03
N ALA A 27 -15.57 -1.78 -26.54
CA ALA A 27 -14.37 -2.02 -25.74
C ALA A 27 -14.07 -0.80 -24.86
N SER A 28 -14.37 -0.91 -23.56
CA SER A 28 -14.09 0.16 -22.63
C SER A 28 -12.58 0.38 -22.62
N SER A 29 -12.16 1.62 -22.85
CA SER A 29 -10.80 2.13 -22.77
C SER A 29 -10.19 2.06 -21.34
N ALA A 30 -10.63 1.12 -20.51
CA ALA A 30 -10.36 1.04 -19.08
C ALA A 30 -9.34 -0.04 -18.68
N ALA A 31 -8.63 -0.68 -19.62
CA ALA A 31 -7.60 -1.66 -19.31
C ALA A 31 -6.18 -1.06 -19.33
N LYS A 32 -5.97 0.01 -18.55
CA LYS A 32 -4.62 0.55 -18.27
C LYS A 32 -4.12 -0.06 -16.95
N GLY A 33 -2.82 -0.38 -16.88
CA GLY A 33 -2.19 -1.17 -15.82
C GLY A 33 -2.67 -0.85 -14.40
N ARG A 34 -2.95 -1.90 -13.63
CA ARG A 34 -3.41 -1.80 -12.24
C ARG A 34 -2.21 -1.60 -11.32
N LEU A 35 -2.32 -0.63 -10.41
CA LEU A 35 -1.35 -0.44 -9.35
C LEU A 35 -1.59 -1.50 -8.28
N LEU A 36 -0.55 -2.28 -7.98
CA LEU A 36 -0.51 -3.13 -6.80
C LEU A 36 0.48 -2.49 -5.84
N ALA A 37 0.02 -1.96 -4.72
CA ALA A 37 0.93 -1.40 -3.74
C ALA A 37 0.97 -2.30 -2.51
N SER A 38 2.15 -2.38 -1.89
CA SER A 38 2.25 -2.83 -0.51
C SER A 38 2.71 -1.69 0.38
N ILE A 39 1.95 -1.47 1.43
CA ILE A 39 2.27 -0.48 2.43
C ILE A 39 2.58 -1.21 3.72
N GLN A 40 3.82 -1.13 4.18
CA GLN A 40 4.26 -1.73 5.42
C GLN A 40 4.33 -0.66 6.51
N LEU A 41 3.68 -0.92 7.64
CA LEU A 41 3.93 -0.18 8.87
C LEU A 41 4.86 -1.00 9.72
N LEU A 42 5.94 -0.40 10.17
CA LEU A 42 6.99 -1.04 10.93
C LEU A 42 7.16 -0.33 12.27
N SER A 43 7.43 -1.10 13.32
CA SER A 43 7.66 -0.55 14.65
C SER A 43 8.81 -1.27 15.34
N PRO A 44 9.70 -0.55 16.04
CA PRO A 44 10.76 -1.15 16.85
C PRO A 44 10.22 -1.81 18.14
N GLN A 45 8.93 -1.62 18.45
CA GLN A 45 8.27 -2.22 19.61
C GLN A 45 7.48 -3.46 19.19
N SER A 46 7.67 -4.60 19.88
CA SER A 46 7.05 -5.89 19.53
C SER A 46 5.52 -5.82 19.54
N ASP A 47 4.88 -5.28 20.57
CA ASP A 47 3.41 -5.36 20.66
C ASP A 47 2.69 -4.17 19.99
N ALA A 48 3.42 -3.44 19.15
CA ALA A 48 2.91 -2.22 18.57
C ALA A 48 1.80 -2.45 17.55
N LEU A 49 1.96 -3.46 16.72
CA LEU A 49 1.12 -3.64 15.55
C LEU A 49 0.30 -4.95 15.60
N TYR A 50 0.61 -5.86 16.54
CA TYR A 50 -0.03 -7.18 16.63
C TYR A 50 -1.46 -7.20 17.17
N GLN A 51 -1.88 -6.20 17.95
CA GLN A 51 -3.21 -6.20 18.56
C GLN A 51 -3.93 -4.86 18.42
N GLY A 52 -5.18 -4.93 17.93
CA GLY A 52 -6.12 -3.82 17.98
C GLY A 52 -5.87 -2.68 17.01
N ILE A 53 -5.05 -2.89 15.96
CA ILE A 53 -4.95 -1.96 14.84
C ILE A 53 -6.09 -2.24 13.87
N LYS A 54 -6.82 -1.18 13.53
CA LYS A 54 -7.78 -1.16 12.44
C LYS A 54 -7.35 -0.08 11.47
N VAL A 55 -7.21 -0.42 10.20
CA VAL A 55 -7.09 0.61 9.16
C VAL A 55 -8.44 1.32 9.09
N LYS A 56 -8.42 2.64 9.02
CA LYS A 56 -9.61 3.46 8.77
C LYS A 56 -9.61 3.91 7.31
N GLN A 57 -8.47 4.41 6.84
CA GLN A 57 -8.31 4.87 5.48
C GLN A 57 -6.86 4.75 5.01
N ILE A 58 -6.68 4.57 3.70
CA ILE A 58 -5.42 4.72 2.98
C ILE A 58 -5.66 5.76 1.88
N VAL A 59 -4.77 6.74 1.76
CA VAL A 59 -4.78 7.71 0.69
C VAL A 59 -3.47 7.62 -0.07
N LEU A 60 -3.58 7.48 -1.39
CA LEU A 60 -2.47 7.63 -2.31
C LEU A 60 -2.71 8.89 -3.14
N LYS A 61 -1.71 9.75 -3.28
CA LYS A 61 -1.90 11.02 -3.98
C LYS A 61 -0.65 11.43 -4.75
N ASN A 62 -0.81 11.90 -5.98
CA ASN A 62 0.23 12.66 -6.68
C ASN A 62 -0.26 14.09 -6.97
N ALA A 63 0.45 14.82 -7.83
CA ALA A 63 0.08 16.19 -8.21
C ALA A 63 -1.28 16.29 -8.94
N GLU A 64 -1.74 15.22 -9.60
CA GLU A 64 -2.86 15.23 -10.53
C GLU A 64 -4.09 14.46 -10.00
N GLN A 65 -3.88 13.44 -9.17
CA GLN A 65 -4.89 12.45 -8.78
C GLN A 65 -4.75 12.07 -7.32
N GLN A 66 -5.88 11.75 -6.70
CA GLN A 66 -5.97 11.17 -5.37
C GLN A 66 -6.84 9.92 -5.40
N TRP A 67 -6.37 8.88 -4.74
CA TRP A 67 -7.09 7.63 -4.52
C TRP A 67 -7.29 7.43 -3.03
N LEU A 68 -8.54 7.18 -2.62
CA LEU A 68 -8.94 6.98 -1.23
C LEU A 68 -9.54 5.58 -1.11
N LEU A 69 -8.97 4.79 -0.21
CA LEU A 69 -9.47 3.49 0.20
C LEU A 69 -9.96 3.63 1.64
N THR A 70 -11.17 3.18 1.92
CA THR A 70 -11.73 3.23 3.28
C THR A 70 -12.06 1.83 3.74
N ALA A 71 -11.83 1.54 5.02
CA ALA A 71 -12.04 0.20 5.58
C ALA A 71 -13.52 -0.25 5.65
N ASN A 72 -14.44 0.51 5.07
CA ASN A 72 -15.82 0.09 4.88
C ASN A 72 -15.99 -0.75 3.60
N ASP A 73 -14.97 -0.84 2.76
CA ASP A 73 -14.95 -1.63 1.52
C ASP A 73 -14.03 -2.85 1.71
N ASP A 74 -14.62 -3.99 2.06
CA ASP A 74 -13.89 -5.24 2.43
C ASP A 74 -13.07 -5.85 1.27
N ASN A 75 -13.05 -5.21 0.09
CA ASN A 75 -12.40 -5.70 -1.12
C ASN A 75 -11.25 -4.82 -1.64
N ASP A 76 -10.93 -3.73 -0.95
CA ASP A 76 -9.95 -2.75 -1.41
C ASP A 76 -8.49 -3.14 -1.13
N PHE A 77 -8.25 -3.82 -0.01
CA PHE A 77 -6.92 -4.25 0.41
C PHE A 77 -6.97 -5.44 1.37
N ASP A 78 -5.91 -6.24 1.34
CA ASP A 78 -5.64 -7.29 2.33
C ASP A 78 -4.71 -6.76 3.41
N VAL A 79 -4.93 -7.22 4.65
CA VAL A 79 -4.11 -6.85 5.81
C VAL A 79 -3.37 -8.09 6.31
N HIS A 80 -2.04 -8.07 6.25
CA HIS A 80 -1.18 -9.15 6.69
C HIS A 80 -0.33 -8.70 7.88
N ILE A 81 -0.44 -9.41 9.00
CA ILE A 81 0.47 -9.24 10.13
C ILE A 81 1.80 -9.90 9.77
N MET A 82 2.90 -9.15 9.79
CA MET A 82 4.20 -9.65 9.40
C MET A 82 4.78 -10.56 10.47
N GLU A 83 5.19 -11.77 10.07
CA GLU A 83 5.91 -12.68 10.96
C GLU A 83 7.29 -12.10 11.30
N GLN A 84 7.82 -12.45 12.48
CA GLN A 84 9.13 -11.95 12.91
C GLN A 84 10.27 -12.32 11.96
N SER A 85 10.16 -13.43 11.24
CA SER A 85 11.11 -13.87 10.20
C SER A 85 11.32 -12.81 9.12
N TYR A 86 10.26 -12.11 8.70
CA TYR A 86 10.33 -11.04 7.69
C TYR A 86 10.96 -9.75 8.21
N LEU A 87 11.04 -9.57 9.53
CA LEU A 87 11.55 -8.37 10.18
C LEU A 87 13.03 -8.47 10.59
N GLN A 88 13.63 -9.67 10.56
CA GLN A 88 14.98 -9.93 11.08
C GLN A 88 16.08 -9.09 10.42
N ASN A 89 15.87 -8.67 9.18
CA ASN A 89 16.83 -7.84 8.43
C ASN A 89 16.35 -6.40 8.22
N SER A 90 15.19 -6.03 8.77
CA SER A 90 14.59 -4.72 8.56
C SER A 90 15.07 -3.78 9.65
N VAL A 91 15.88 -2.80 9.25
CA VAL A 91 16.46 -1.79 10.13
C VAL A 91 15.95 -0.42 9.70
N GLY A 92 15.48 0.37 10.65
CA GLY A 92 15.03 1.74 10.40
C GLY A 92 16.19 2.68 10.11
N GLU A 93 15.87 3.88 9.63
CA GLU A 93 16.86 4.91 9.26
C GLU A 93 17.84 5.25 10.41
N ASN A 94 17.42 5.06 11.65
CA ASN A 94 18.21 5.32 12.86
C ASN A 94 19.00 4.11 13.37
N GLY A 95 19.02 3.00 12.64
CA GLY A 95 19.69 1.75 13.06
C GLY A 95 18.85 0.87 14.00
N GLU A 96 17.58 1.20 14.26
CA GLU A 96 16.70 0.42 15.11
C GLU A 96 16.14 -0.80 14.36
N SER A 97 16.23 -2.00 14.94
CA SER A 97 15.59 -3.20 14.39
C SER A 97 14.08 -3.17 14.59
N TYR A 98 13.32 -3.44 13.53
CA TYR A 98 11.87 -3.56 13.64
C TYR A 98 11.48 -4.89 14.29
N GLN A 99 10.50 -4.84 15.20
CA GLN A 99 10.05 -5.96 16.02
C GLN A 99 8.58 -6.33 15.75
N SER A 100 7.83 -5.45 15.10
CA SER A 100 6.51 -5.77 14.55
C SER A 100 6.26 -5.04 13.24
N GLY A 101 5.40 -5.64 12.42
CA GLY A 101 5.01 -5.11 11.12
C GLY A 101 3.58 -5.49 10.76
N VAL A 102 2.91 -4.61 10.01
CA VAL A 102 1.67 -4.93 9.30
C VAL A 102 1.81 -4.45 7.86
N GLU A 103 1.41 -5.30 6.93
CA GLU A 103 1.43 -5.06 5.50
C GLU A 103 0.00 -4.88 4.98
N PHE A 104 -0.20 -3.88 4.14
CA PHE A 104 -1.45 -3.63 3.43
C PHE A 104 -1.22 -3.83 1.94
N MET A 105 -1.80 -4.89 1.38
CA MET A 105 -1.71 -5.20 -0.04
C MET A 105 -2.96 -4.65 -0.74
N LEU A 106 -2.78 -3.64 -1.58
CA LEU A 106 -3.89 -3.05 -2.33
C LEU A 106 -4.29 -3.96 -3.49
N ARG A 107 -5.60 -4.17 -3.64
CA ARG A 107 -6.16 -5.05 -4.69
C ARG A 107 -6.44 -4.31 -5.99
N ASP A 108 -6.62 -2.99 -5.92
CA ASP A 108 -6.77 -2.10 -7.07
C ASP A 108 -6.20 -0.71 -6.75
N GLY A 109 -6.07 0.12 -7.77
CA GLY A 109 -5.53 1.46 -7.59
C GLY A 109 -5.59 2.34 -8.84
N PRO A 110 -5.13 3.59 -8.71
CA PRO A 110 -5.09 4.53 -9.82
C PRO A 110 -4.08 4.08 -10.89
N SER A 111 -4.36 4.40 -12.14
CA SER A 111 -3.42 4.13 -13.24
C SER A 111 -2.40 5.25 -13.33
N TRP A 112 -1.23 5.01 -12.75
CA TRP A 112 -0.09 5.93 -12.80
C TRP A 112 1.00 5.42 -13.74
N ALA A 113 1.75 6.35 -14.31
CA ALA A 113 2.92 6.00 -15.08
C ALA A 113 4.03 5.46 -14.15
N PRO A 114 4.89 4.54 -14.61
CA PRO A 114 6.14 4.24 -13.92
C PRO A 114 6.92 5.52 -13.60
N GLU A 115 7.67 5.51 -12.50
CA GLU A 115 8.45 6.65 -11.97
C GLU A 115 7.60 7.83 -11.48
N SER A 116 6.27 7.71 -11.47
CA SER A 116 5.39 8.69 -10.80
C SER A 116 5.75 8.80 -9.32
N VAL A 117 5.62 10.01 -8.78
CA VAL A 117 5.88 10.31 -7.37
C VAL A 117 4.57 10.47 -6.62
N VAL A 118 4.43 9.74 -5.52
CA VAL A 118 3.17 9.58 -4.79
C VAL A 118 3.39 9.77 -3.30
N ASP A 119 2.51 10.52 -2.65
CA ASP A 119 2.37 10.55 -1.21
C ASP A 119 1.44 9.44 -0.73
N VAL A 120 1.87 8.71 0.29
CA VAL A 120 1.12 7.65 0.96
C VAL A 120 0.72 8.12 2.34
N MET A 121 -0.57 8.07 2.65
CA MET A 121 -1.09 8.35 3.98
C MET A 121 -1.92 7.17 4.47
N VAL A 122 -1.64 6.71 5.68
CA VAL A 122 -2.41 5.65 6.34
C VAL A 122 -2.97 6.20 7.64
N THR A 123 -4.28 6.12 7.81
CA THR A 123 -4.93 6.38 9.10
C THR A 123 -5.39 5.09 9.74
N LEU A 124 -4.99 4.92 10.98
CA LEU A 124 -5.20 3.73 11.79
C LEU A 124 -5.94 4.12 13.07
N VAL A 125 -6.76 3.22 13.58
CA VAL A 125 -7.30 3.28 14.93
C VAL A 125 -6.60 2.21 15.75
N LYS A 126 -5.97 2.63 16.86
CA LYS A 126 -5.38 1.73 17.85
C LYS A 126 -5.84 2.13 19.25
N SER A 127 -6.42 1.18 19.98
CA SER A 127 -6.93 1.43 21.35
C SER A 127 -7.86 2.65 21.44
N GLY A 128 -8.71 2.86 20.42
CA GLY A 128 -9.63 3.98 20.33
C GLY A 128 -9.01 5.33 19.95
N LYS A 129 -7.70 5.40 19.69
CA LYS A 129 -7.01 6.61 19.23
C LYS A 129 -6.67 6.51 17.74
N GLU A 130 -6.82 7.63 17.03
CA GLU A 130 -6.45 7.74 15.62
C GLU A 130 -4.99 8.17 15.46
N TYR A 131 -4.31 7.51 14.54
CA TYR A 131 -2.93 7.79 14.14
C TYR A 131 -2.91 7.95 12.63
N THR A 132 -2.36 9.05 12.13
CA THR A 132 -2.11 9.24 10.70
C THR A 132 -0.62 9.28 10.47
N ILE A 133 -0.17 8.45 9.54
CA ILE A 133 1.24 8.34 9.16
C ILE A 133 1.34 8.66 7.68
N THR A 134 2.30 9.50 7.33
CA THR A 134 2.49 10.00 5.97
C THR A 134 3.92 9.73 5.53
N GLN A 135 4.07 9.12 4.37
CA GLN A 135 5.34 9.04 3.64
C GLN A 135 5.16 9.80 2.35
N ARG A 136 6.10 10.71 2.08
CA ARG A 136 6.07 11.54 0.88
C ARG A 136 7.05 11.02 -0.15
N ASP A 137 6.81 11.45 -1.38
CA ASP A 137 7.73 11.25 -2.48
C ASP A 137 8.08 9.78 -2.77
N VAL A 138 7.10 8.89 -2.65
CA VAL A 138 7.24 7.45 -2.91
C VAL A 138 7.20 7.21 -4.41
N MET A 139 8.26 6.63 -4.94
CA MET A 139 8.37 6.34 -6.37
C MET A 139 7.57 5.09 -6.74
N VAL A 140 6.78 5.18 -7.81
CA VAL A 140 6.08 4.04 -8.40
C VAL A 140 7.05 3.26 -9.29
N ASN A 141 7.38 2.04 -8.88
CA ASN A 141 8.26 1.17 -9.66
C ASN A 141 7.45 0.32 -10.66
N GLN A 142 8.00 0.04 -11.83
CA GLN A 142 7.45 -0.99 -12.71
C GLN A 142 8.18 -2.31 -12.46
N VAL A 143 7.42 -3.38 -12.23
CA VAL A 143 7.94 -4.75 -12.10
C VAL A 143 7.39 -5.60 -13.25
N PHE A 144 8.29 -6.35 -13.89
CA PHE A 144 8.03 -7.18 -15.06
C PHE A 144 7.85 -8.65 -14.67
#